data_AF-A0A0F9DE06-F1
#
_entry.id   AF-A0A0F9DE06-F1
#
_cell.length_a   1.000
_cell.length_b   1.000
_cell.length_c   1.000
_cell.angle_alpha   90.00
_cell.angle_beta   90.00
_cell.angle_gamma   90.00
#
_symmetry.space_group_name_H-M   'P 1'
#
loop_
_entity.id
_entity.type
_entity.pdbx_description
1 polymer ?
#
loop_
_entity_poly.entity_id
_entity_poly.type
_entity_poly.pdbx_seq_one_letter_code
_entity_poly.pdbx_strand_id
1 'polypeptide(L)'
;MKRLFTICLVLLLCASAYGTPVGRSNTASSIADVQTDTTALIQLAADQLAQINNAGNAFYVDSSATGSGTGTSWTNATITIDLGIGKCAADNGDVLLVAPGHAETFTTADAADADKAGLIILGLGVGENRPTLTYTANGELVIGADDFEIHGFNFIAGNAVVHAIDVEAGFENFVINNCRFWTTTVGTDEFIDCIDIAAGCDNGRITNNRVEMGAASAVSFVTNVGADYTEIADNTIDGDFSTACIVDVTTASIWLNIHDNLLVNGT
;
A
#
# COMPACT_ATOMS: atom_id res chain seq x y z
N MET A 1 -59.49 -13.81 -65.09
CA MET A 1 -58.37 -13.73 -64.12
C MET A 1 -57.04 -14.28 -64.67
N LYS A 2 -56.64 -13.97 -65.93
CA LYS A 2 -55.27 -14.26 -66.44
C LYS A 2 -54.64 -13.11 -67.26
N ARG A 3 -55.36 -12.00 -67.50
CA ARG A 3 -54.85 -10.81 -68.20
C ARG A 3 -54.62 -9.60 -67.28
N LEU A 4 -54.99 -9.69 -66.01
CA LEU A 4 -54.74 -8.66 -65.00
C LEU A 4 -53.37 -8.84 -64.32
N PHE A 5 -52.79 -10.05 -64.39
CA PHE A 5 -51.49 -10.37 -63.79
C PHE A 5 -50.29 -9.96 -64.66
N THR A 6 -50.48 -9.82 -65.98
CA THR A 6 -49.43 -9.41 -66.92
C THR A 6 -49.22 -7.88 -66.94
N ILE A 7 -50.21 -7.09 -66.55
CA ILE A 7 -50.11 -5.62 -66.52
C ILE A 7 -49.35 -5.13 -65.27
N CYS A 8 -49.48 -5.81 -64.12
CA CYS A 8 -48.69 -5.47 -62.92
C CYS A 8 -47.19 -5.80 -63.05
N LEU A 9 -46.80 -6.73 -63.93
CA LEU A 9 -45.39 -7.10 -64.11
C LEU A 9 -44.65 -6.14 -65.07
N VAL A 10 -45.35 -5.50 -66.02
CA VAL A 10 -44.76 -4.50 -66.93
C VAL A 10 -44.54 -3.15 -66.22
N LEU A 11 -45.40 -2.79 -65.25
CA LEU A 11 -45.23 -1.58 -64.45
C LEU A 11 -44.11 -1.70 -63.40
N LEU A 12 -43.69 -2.91 -63.02
CA LEU A 12 -42.56 -3.13 -62.12
C LEU A 12 -41.19 -3.16 -62.83
N LEU A 13 -41.16 -3.37 -64.16
CA LEU A 13 -39.91 -3.43 -64.95
C LEU A 13 -39.57 -2.12 -65.69
N CYS A 14 -40.49 -1.15 -65.73
CA CYS A 14 -40.21 0.24 -66.07
C CYS A 14 -39.87 1.08 -64.82
N ALA A 15 -39.12 0.47 -63.90
CA ALA A 15 -38.22 1.21 -63.07
C ALA A 15 -37.38 2.19 -63.93
N SER A 16 -36.66 3.05 -63.25
CA SER A 16 -35.27 3.30 -63.59
C SER A 16 -34.92 4.20 -64.79
N ALA A 17 -35.85 4.95 -65.38
CA ALA A 17 -35.46 6.05 -66.29
C ALA A 17 -36.04 7.40 -65.83
N TYR A 18 -35.21 8.15 -65.10
CA TYR A 18 -35.36 9.58 -64.73
C TYR A 18 -36.28 9.91 -63.56
N GLY A 19 -35.72 9.78 -62.36
CA GLY A 19 -36.09 10.58 -61.21
C GLY A 19 -34.95 10.56 -60.21
N THR A 20 -34.09 11.58 -60.24
CA THR A 20 -33.16 11.85 -59.13
C THR A 20 -33.82 12.85 -58.19
N PRO A 21 -34.50 12.41 -57.12
CA PRO A 21 -34.59 13.20 -55.92
C PRO A 21 -33.28 13.02 -55.16
N VAL A 22 -32.65 14.15 -54.86
CA VAL A 22 -31.49 14.28 -53.98
C VAL A 22 -31.68 13.36 -52.80
N GLY A 23 -30.86 12.31 -52.70
CA GLY A 23 -30.67 11.63 -51.44
C GLY A 23 -30.13 12.68 -50.50
N ARG A 24 -31.00 13.32 -49.72
CA ARG A 24 -30.60 13.76 -48.39
C ARG A 24 -29.95 12.53 -47.81
N SER A 25 -28.64 12.59 -47.57
CA SER A 25 -28.03 11.69 -46.62
C SER A 25 -28.82 11.93 -45.34
N ASN A 26 -29.81 11.07 -45.10
CA ASN A 26 -30.39 10.93 -43.79
C ASN A 26 -29.26 10.33 -42.96
N THR A 27 -28.34 11.17 -42.50
CA THR A 27 -27.72 10.99 -41.19
C THR A 27 -28.75 11.28 -40.10
N ALA A 28 -30.00 10.88 -40.30
CA ALA A 28 -30.81 10.46 -39.19
C ALA A 28 -30.20 9.11 -38.82
N SER A 29 -29.15 9.15 -38.00
CA SER A 29 -28.82 8.00 -37.16
C SER A 29 -30.16 7.49 -36.68
N SER A 30 -30.53 6.28 -37.09
CA SER A 30 -31.87 5.79 -36.79
C SER A 30 -32.02 5.83 -35.26
N ILE A 31 -33.24 5.99 -34.75
CA ILE A 31 -33.44 5.95 -33.28
C ILE A 31 -32.86 4.63 -32.70
N ALA A 32 -32.81 3.57 -33.51
CA ALA A 32 -32.10 2.33 -33.22
C ALA A 32 -30.58 2.48 -33.14
N ASP A 33 -29.92 3.23 -34.04
CA ASP A 33 -28.48 3.52 -33.98
C ASP A 33 -28.11 4.40 -32.77
N VAL A 34 -28.98 5.33 -32.39
CA VAL A 34 -28.81 6.15 -31.18
C VAL A 34 -29.05 5.30 -29.91
N GLN A 35 -29.99 4.35 -29.94
CA GLN A 35 -30.23 3.41 -28.84
C GLN A 35 -29.09 2.38 -28.65
N THR A 36 -28.46 1.90 -29.74
CA THR A 36 -27.30 1.02 -29.64
C THR A 36 -26.07 1.75 -29.12
N ASP A 37 -25.84 3.00 -29.53
CA ASP A 37 -24.72 3.82 -29.05
C ASP A 37 -24.90 4.21 -27.57
N THR A 38 -26.12 4.58 -27.15
CA THR A 38 -26.43 4.83 -25.73
C THR A 38 -26.31 3.58 -24.85
N THR A 39 -26.68 2.39 -25.36
CA THR A 39 -26.51 1.12 -24.61
C THR A 39 -25.02 0.77 -24.45
N ALA A 40 -24.21 1.00 -25.49
CA ALA A 40 -22.76 0.82 -25.42
C ALA A 40 -22.11 1.81 -24.44
N LEU A 41 -22.55 3.07 -24.43
CA LEU A 41 -22.07 4.07 -23.47
C LEU A 41 -22.49 3.77 -22.03
N ILE A 42 -23.71 3.28 -21.82
CA ILE A 42 -24.19 2.84 -20.50
C ILE A 42 -23.40 1.62 -20.02
N GLN A 43 -23.11 0.66 -20.90
CA GLN A 43 -22.29 -0.49 -20.55
C GLN A 43 -20.86 -0.07 -20.24
N LEU A 44 -20.26 0.81 -21.05
CA LEU A 44 -18.92 1.34 -20.78
C LEU A 44 -18.88 2.10 -19.45
N ALA A 45 -19.89 2.92 -19.15
CA ALA A 45 -19.99 3.61 -17.87
C ALA A 45 -20.17 2.63 -16.70
N ALA A 46 -20.96 1.57 -16.86
CA ALA A 46 -21.14 0.52 -15.87
C ALA A 46 -19.84 -0.27 -15.65
N ASP A 47 -19.10 -0.58 -16.72
CA ASP A 47 -17.81 -1.27 -16.66
C ASP A 47 -16.75 -0.38 -15.99
N GLN A 48 -16.73 0.93 -16.28
CA GLN A 48 -15.85 1.88 -15.60
C GLN A 48 -16.21 2.07 -14.12
N LEU A 49 -17.50 2.16 -13.79
CA LEU A 49 -17.98 2.20 -12.41
C LEU A 49 -17.65 0.90 -11.66
N ALA A 50 -17.78 -0.26 -12.32
CA ALA A 50 -17.42 -1.55 -11.76
C ALA A 50 -15.91 -1.64 -11.51
N GLN A 51 -15.07 -1.14 -12.43
CA GLN A 51 -13.62 -1.07 -12.21
C GLN A 51 -13.24 -0.14 -11.06
N ILE A 52 -13.91 1.02 -10.92
CA ILE A 52 -13.69 1.93 -9.79
C ILE A 52 -14.12 1.28 -8.48
N ASN A 53 -15.23 0.53 -8.48
CA ASN A 53 -15.70 -0.22 -7.31
C ASN A 53 -14.86 -1.48 -7.00
N ASN A 54 -13.95 -1.86 -7.89
CA ASN A 54 -13.00 -2.96 -7.70
C ASN A 54 -11.61 -2.43 -7.26
N ALA A 55 -11.44 -1.12 -7.10
CA ALA A 55 -10.29 -0.56 -6.40
C ALA A 55 -10.55 -0.69 -4.89
N GLY A 56 -9.53 -1.05 -4.12
CA GLY A 56 -9.65 -1.18 -2.67
C GLY A 56 -10.09 0.11 -1.98
N ASN A 57 -10.39 -0.01 -0.69
CA ASN A 57 -10.90 1.07 0.12
C ASN A 57 -9.75 1.89 0.71
N ALA A 58 -9.99 3.19 0.90
CA ALA A 58 -9.12 4.03 1.70
C ALA A 58 -9.69 4.15 3.11
N PHE A 59 -8.90 3.75 4.11
CA PHE A 59 -9.18 3.96 5.52
C PHE A 59 -8.30 5.05 6.12
N TYR A 60 -8.78 5.72 7.16
CA TYR A 60 -8.14 6.90 7.74
C TYR A 60 -7.86 6.69 9.23
N VAL A 61 -6.65 7.04 9.68
CA VAL A 61 -6.20 6.98 11.07
C VAL A 61 -5.72 8.35 11.52
N ASP A 62 -6.20 8.83 12.66
CA ASP A 62 -5.80 10.11 13.26
C ASP A 62 -6.06 10.06 14.77
N SER A 63 -5.02 10.23 15.58
CA SER A 63 -5.13 10.15 17.04
C SER A 63 -5.89 11.35 17.62
N SER A 64 -6.10 12.41 16.83
CA SER A 64 -6.87 13.59 17.18
C SER A 64 -8.33 13.55 16.69
N ALA A 65 -8.74 12.49 15.99
CA ALA A 65 -10.10 12.37 15.47
C ALA A 65 -11.15 12.33 16.59
N THR A 66 -12.29 12.99 16.35
CA THR A 66 -13.38 13.10 17.31
C THR A 66 -14.70 12.48 16.84
N GLY A 67 -14.71 11.90 15.63
CA GLY A 67 -15.91 11.32 15.02
C GLY A 67 -16.21 9.89 15.49
N SER A 68 -16.94 9.15 14.66
CA SER A 68 -17.47 7.83 15.03
C SER A 68 -16.47 6.67 14.93
N GLY A 69 -15.21 6.92 14.52
CA GLY A 69 -14.19 5.86 14.41
C GLY A 69 -14.48 4.80 13.34
N THR A 70 -15.20 5.17 12.27
CA THR A 70 -15.52 4.23 11.18
C THR A 70 -14.36 4.01 10.22
N GLY A 71 -13.34 4.86 10.26
CA GLY A 71 -12.19 4.84 9.35
C GLY A 71 -12.52 5.33 7.95
N THR A 72 -13.69 5.91 7.68
CA THR A 72 -14.15 6.23 6.30
C THR A 72 -13.88 7.67 5.84
N SER A 73 -13.33 8.51 6.72
CA SER A 73 -12.92 9.88 6.45
C SER A 73 -12.02 10.39 7.57
N TRP A 74 -11.27 11.47 7.39
CA TRP A 74 -10.48 12.10 8.46
C TRP A 74 -11.29 12.44 9.72
N THR A 75 -12.53 12.95 9.56
CA THR A 75 -13.40 13.25 10.70
C THR A 75 -13.78 11.99 11.47
N ASN A 76 -14.01 10.88 10.77
CA ASN A 76 -14.39 9.60 11.37
C ASN A 76 -13.23 8.61 11.39
N ALA A 77 -11.98 9.08 11.40
CA ALA A 77 -10.80 8.23 11.39
C ALA A 77 -10.76 7.33 12.64
N THR A 78 -10.12 6.17 12.52
CA THR A 78 -9.78 5.38 13.71
C THR A 78 -8.68 6.11 14.50
N ILE A 79 -8.65 5.87 15.81
CA ILE A 79 -7.70 6.56 16.70
C ILE A 79 -6.34 5.86 16.80
N THR A 80 -6.27 4.58 16.42
CA THR A 80 -5.04 3.78 16.39
C THR A 80 -4.88 3.11 15.04
N ILE A 81 -3.64 2.74 14.72
CA ILE A 81 -3.30 2.01 13.50
C ILE A 81 -3.95 0.63 13.49
N ASP A 82 -3.87 -0.11 14.60
CA ASP A 82 -4.46 -1.45 14.74
C ASP A 82 -5.98 -1.45 14.44
N LEU A 83 -6.73 -0.48 14.99
CA LEU A 83 -8.15 -0.32 14.70
C LEU A 83 -8.42 -0.03 13.22
N GLY A 84 -7.47 0.64 12.55
CA GLY A 84 -7.50 0.94 11.13
C GLY A 84 -7.23 -0.29 10.26
N ILE A 85 -6.21 -1.08 10.62
CA ILE A 85 -5.91 -2.37 9.98
C ILE A 85 -7.13 -3.29 10.08
N GLY A 86 -7.78 -3.35 11.24
CA GLY A 86 -9.01 -4.12 11.44
C GLY A 86 -10.22 -3.66 10.61
N LYS A 87 -10.14 -2.52 9.89
CA LYS A 87 -11.14 -2.12 8.89
C LYS A 87 -10.86 -2.68 7.50
N CYS A 88 -9.61 -3.06 7.24
CA CYS A 88 -9.17 -3.53 5.94
C CYS A 88 -9.58 -4.99 5.72
N ALA A 89 -9.62 -5.38 4.46
CA ALA A 89 -9.82 -6.75 3.99
C ALA A 89 -8.58 -7.22 3.21
N ALA A 90 -8.19 -8.47 3.43
CA ALA A 90 -7.08 -9.09 2.72
C ALA A 90 -7.33 -9.10 1.20
N ASP A 91 -6.29 -8.85 0.43
CA ASP A 91 -6.24 -8.84 -1.04
C ASP A 91 -7.25 -7.92 -1.73
N ASN A 92 -7.80 -6.97 -0.98
CA ASN A 92 -8.78 -6.02 -1.51
C ASN A 92 -8.12 -4.78 -2.15
N GLY A 93 -6.79 -4.63 -2.01
CA GLY A 93 -6.06 -3.42 -2.42
C GLY A 93 -6.35 -2.22 -1.52
N ASP A 94 -6.66 -2.49 -0.25
CA ASP A 94 -6.97 -1.45 0.73
C ASP A 94 -5.72 -0.62 1.08
N VAL A 95 -5.93 0.66 1.36
CA VAL A 95 -4.88 1.60 1.76
C VAL A 95 -5.26 2.26 3.08
N LEU A 96 -4.37 2.20 4.06
CA LEU A 96 -4.52 2.86 5.34
C LEU A 96 -3.72 4.17 5.36
N LEU A 97 -4.43 5.30 5.35
CA LEU A 97 -3.86 6.65 5.39
C LEU A 97 -3.77 7.13 6.84
N VAL A 98 -2.56 7.45 7.30
CA VAL A 98 -2.31 7.91 8.67
C VAL A 98 -1.98 9.41 8.67
N ALA A 99 -2.71 10.19 9.47
CA ALA A 99 -2.67 11.64 9.45
C ALA A 99 -1.30 12.22 9.84
N PRO A 100 -0.91 13.40 9.30
CA PRO A 100 0.26 14.11 9.78
C PRO A 100 0.15 14.45 11.27
N GLY A 101 1.20 14.16 12.03
CA GLY A 101 1.23 14.38 13.48
C GLY A 101 0.40 13.38 14.30
N HIS A 102 -0.16 12.33 13.68
CA HIS A 102 -0.69 11.19 14.43
C HIS A 102 0.40 10.62 15.35
N ALA A 103 0.04 10.28 16.58
CA ALA A 103 0.96 9.78 17.58
C ALA A 103 0.32 8.65 18.39
N GLU A 104 1.04 7.53 18.49
CA GLU A 104 0.64 6.35 19.25
C GLU A 104 1.82 5.83 20.08
N THR A 105 1.54 5.18 21.22
CA THR A 105 2.56 4.58 22.09
C THR A 105 2.32 3.08 22.23
N PHE A 106 3.28 2.29 21.77
CA PHE A 106 3.24 0.83 21.79
C PHE A 106 3.84 0.30 23.09
N THR A 107 3.01 -0.41 23.85
CA THR A 107 3.36 -0.89 25.20
C THR A 107 3.29 -2.39 25.40
N THR A 108 2.81 -3.11 24.38
CA THR A 108 2.62 -4.55 24.35
C THR A 108 3.18 -5.10 23.05
N ALA A 109 3.53 -6.39 23.07
CA ALA A 109 3.81 -7.10 21.83
C ALA A 109 2.57 -7.01 20.94
N ASP A 110 2.78 -7.03 19.63
CA ASP A 110 1.72 -6.96 18.63
C ASP A 110 0.79 -5.75 18.85
N ALA A 111 1.34 -4.60 19.29
CA ALA A 111 0.54 -3.40 19.57
C ALA A 111 -0.22 -2.91 18.33
N ALA A 112 0.36 -3.16 17.15
CA ALA A 112 -0.36 -3.21 15.89
C ALA A 112 0.13 -4.43 15.11
N ASP A 113 -0.82 -5.17 14.54
CA ASP A 113 -0.57 -6.37 13.74
C ASP A 113 -1.12 -6.16 12.34
N ALA A 114 -0.25 -6.11 11.33
CA ALA A 114 -0.62 -6.02 9.93
C ALA A 114 -1.07 -7.37 9.37
N ASP A 115 -2.18 -7.89 9.90
CA ASP A 115 -2.75 -9.22 9.63
C ASP A 115 -3.70 -9.26 8.41
N LYS A 116 -3.45 -8.38 7.43
CA LYS A 116 -4.25 -8.24 6.20
C LYS A 116 -3.33 -8.21 4.99
N ALA A 117 -3.37 -9.27 4.18
CA ALA A 117 -2.55 -9.36 2.98
C ALA A 117 -2.90 -8.27 1.96
N GLY A 118 -1.91 -7.80 1.20
CA GLY A 118 -2.11 -6.78 0.17
C GLY A 118 -2.38 -5.36 0.73
N LEU A 119 -2.04 -5.09 1.99
CA LEU A 119 -2.29 -3.82 2.66
C LEU A 119 -1.13 -2.84 2.49
N ILE A 120 -1.46 -1.60 2.15
CA ILE A 120 -0.50 -0.48 2.12
C ILE A 120 -0.84 0.49 3.26
N ILE A 121 0.10 0.75 4.15
CA ILE A 121 0.01 1.77 5.21
C ILE A 121 0.86 2.98 4.83
N LEU A 122 0.22 4.13 4.63
CA LEU A 122 0.87 5.37 4.22
C LEU A 122 0.77 6.44 5.31
N GLY A 123 1.92 6.76 5.90
CA GLY A 123 2.07 7.90 6.77
C GLY A 123 2.17 9.21 5.99
N LEU A 124 1.24 10.12 6.27
CA LEU A 124 1.22 11.44 5.64
C LEU A 124 2.03 12.44 6.45
N GLY A 125 2.74 13.33 5.77
CA GLY A 125 3.55 14.37 6.40
C GLY A 125 5.04 14.27 6.05
N VAL A 126 5.82 15.16 6.63
CA VAL A 126 7.27 15.27 6.39
C VAL A 126 8.01 15.61 7.67
N GLY A 127 9.23 15.11 7.82
CA GLY A 127 10.04 15.33 9.02
C GLY A 127 9.31 14.89 10.28
N GLU A 128 9.28 15.75 11.29
CA GLU A 128 8.59 15.52 12.58
C GLU A 128 7.06 15.44 12.45
N ASN A 129 6.47 15.93 11.35
CA ASN A 129 5.03 15.85 11.13
C ASN A 129 4.59 14.51 10.53
N ARG A 130 5.51 13.58 10.27
CA ARG A 130 5.14 12.19 9.94
C ARG A 130 4.43 11.55 11.14
N PRO A 131 3.57 10.55 10.93
CA PRO A 131 2.98 9.81 12.05
C PRO A 131 4.09 9.17 12.88
N THR A 132 3.92 9.18 14.19
CA THR A 132 4.94 8.78 15.15
C THR A 132 4.45 7.63 16.01
N LEU A 133 5.21 6.53 16.01
CA LEU A 133 5.02 5.40 16.89
C LEU A 133 6.15 5.38 17.91
N THR A 134 5.79 5.55 19.18
CA THR A 134 6.74 5.53 20.31
C THR A 134 6.68 4.20 21.02
N TYR A 135 7.82 3.60 21.31
CA TYR A 135 7.90 2.25 21.83
C TYR A 135 8.32 2.24 23.30
N THR A 136 7.82 1.26 24.04
CA THR A 136 8.40 0.84 25.33
C THR A 136 8.93 -0.58 25.17
N ALA A 137 9.54 -1.15 26.21
CA ALA A 137 10.29 -2.41 26.12
C ALA A 137 9.55 -3.57 25.41
N ASN A 138 8.23 -3.67 25.53
CA ASN A 138 7.45 -4.73 24.87
C ASN A 138 6.74 -4.25 23.59
N GLY A 139 6.81 -2.97 23.23
CA GLY A 139 6.08 -2.43 22.08
C GLY A 139 6.61 -2.96 20.75
N GLU A 140 5.71 -3.16 19.79
CA GLU A 140 6.05 -3.78 18.51
C GLU A 140 5.01 -3.47 17.43
N LEU A 141 5.46 -3.28 16.17
CA LEU A 141 4.64 -3.37 14.97
C LEU A 141 4.95 -4.70 14.28
N VAL A 142 3.94 -5.56 14.14
CA VAL A 142 4.11 -6.86 13.48
C VAL A 142 3.63 -6.79 12.03
N ILE A 143 4.40 -7.39 11.13
CA ILE A 143 3.99 -7.73 9.77
C ILE A 143 3.58 -9.20 9.77
N GLY A 144 2.26 -9.42 9.89
CA GLY A 144 1.62 -10.73 10.05
C GLY A 144 0.89 -11.24 8.79
N ALA A 145 1.22 -10.70 7.61
CA ALA A 145 0.63 -11.11 6.34
C ALA A 145 1.55 -10.78 5.14
N ASP A 146 1.35 -11.49 4.03
CA ASP A 146 2.06 -11.27 2.76
C ASP A 146 1.65 -9.95 2.08
N ASP A 147 2.47 -9.48 1.14
CA ASP A 147 2.18 -8.35 0.25
C ASP A 147 1.84 -7.07 1.02
N PHE A 148 2.70 -6.72 1.99
CA PHE A 148 2.50 -5.59 2.90
C PHE A 148 3.45 -4.43 2.58
N GLU A 149 2.97 -3.19 2.66
CA GLU A 149 3.84 -2.01 2.55
C GLU A 149 3.60 -1.01 3.68
N ILE A 150 4.68 -0.46 4.26
CA ILE A 150 4.62 0.67 5.18
C ILE A 150 5.55 1.79 4.77
N HIS A 151 4.99 3.00 4.73
CA HIS A 151 5.71 4.18 4.26
C HIS A 151 5.61 5.36 5.20
N GLY A 152 6.75 6.02 5.41
CA GLY A 152 6.74 7.41 5.82
C GLY A 152 6.46 7.68 7.30
N PHE A 153 6.80 6.74 8.18
CA PHE A 153 6.62 6.84 9.63
C PHE A 153 7.88 7.29 10.37
N ASN A 154 7.68 7.81 11.58
CA ASN A 154 8.70 7.95 12.61
C ASN A 154 8.52 6.83 13.64
N PHE A 155 9.53 6.00 13.83
CA PHE A 155 9.62 4.99 14.88
C PHE A 155 10.59 5.49 15.94
N ILE A 156 10.10 5.70 17.16
CA ILE A 156 10.87 6.25 18.28
C ILE A 156 11.08 5.16 19.33
N ALA A 157 12.34 4.79 19.54
CA ALA A 157 12.70 3.84 20.58
C ALA A 157 12.46 4.42 21.97
N GLY A 158 12.03 3.56 22.89
CA GLY A 158 12.20 3.75 24.33
C GLY A 158 13.30 2.84 24.86
N ASN A 159 13.33 2.63 26.16
CA ASN A 159 14.32 1.76 26.80
C ASN A 159 14.01 0.26 26.55
N ALA A 160 15.04 -0.48 26.11
CA ALA A 160 15.04 -1.93 25.95
C ALA A 160 13.97 -2.47 25.00
N VAL A 161 13.72 -1.76 23.89
CA VAL A 161 12.79 -2.23 22.85
C VAL A 161 13.49 -3.29 22.01
N VAL A 162 12.88 -4.46 21.83
CA VAL A 162 13.50 -5.56 21.09
C VAL A 162 13.50 -5.26 19.59
N HIS A 163 12.33 -4.98 19.02
CA HIS A 163 12.17 -4.63 17.62
C HIS A 163 11.18 -3.47 17.43
N ALA A 164 11.44 -2.58 16.47
CA ALA A 164 10.41 -1.61 16.06
C ALA A 164 9.40 -2.27 15.13
N ILE A 165 9.91 -3.03 14.16
CA ILE A 165 9.15 -3.83 13.20
C ILE A 165 9.66 -5.28 13.27
N ASP A 166 8.75 -6.22 13.44
CA ASP A 166 9.01 -7.65 13.28
C ASP A 166 8.25 -8.18 12.06
N VAL A 167 8.99 -8.82 11.15
CA VAL A 167 8.40 -9.58 10.05
C VAL A 167 8.33 -11.03 10.49
N GLU A 168 7.13 -11.46 10.91
CA GLU A 168 6.91 -12.80 11.42
C GLU A 168 7.22 -13.88 10.37
N ALA A 169 7.61 -15.06 10.86
CA ALA A 169 8.14 -16.13 10.02
C ALA A 169 7.17 -16.57 8.91
N GLY A 170 7.68 -16.55 7.67
CA GLY A 170 6.97 -17.06 6.50
C GLY A 170 6.06 -16.06 5.80
N PHE A 171 6.12 -14.77 6.16
CA PHE A 171 5.42 -13.70 5.42
C PHE A 171 6.34 -13.02 4.40
N GLU A 172 5.93 -13.05 3.14
CA GLU A 172 6.74 -12.64 1.99
C GLU A 172 6.29 -11.30 1.39
N ASN A 173 7.12 -10.70 0.53
CA ASN A 173 6.80 -9.52 -0.26
C ASN A 173 6.43 -8.28 0.57
N PHE A 174 7.27 -7.92 1.55
CA PHE A 174 7.07 -6.72 2.35
C PHE A 174 7.93 -5.53 1.89
N VAL A 175 7.42 -4.31 2.14
CA VAL A 175 8.14 -3.06 1.87
C VAL A 175 8.17 -2.17 3.11
N ILE A 176 9.36 -1.78 3.54
CA ILE A 176 9.58 -0.78 4.60
C ILE A 176 10.35 0.38 3.98
N ASN A 177 9.65 1.51 3.76
CA ASN A 177 10.17 2.57 2.91
C ASN A 177 10.00 3.99 3.46
N ASN A 178 11.01 4.83 3.26
CA ASN A 178 10.94 6.27 3.58
C ASN A 178 10.59 6.56 5.06
N CYS A 179 10.95 5.63 5.95
CA CYS A 179 10.73 5.73 7.38
C CYS A 179 11.95 6.29 8.12
N ARG A 180 11.72 6.73 9.36
CA ARG A 180 12.76 7.19 10.28
C ARG A 180 12.76 6.35 11.54
N PHE A 181 13.92 5.86 11.93
CA PHE A 181 14.14 5.15 13.19
C PHE A 181 15.08 6.00 14.03
N TRP A 182 14.66 6.39 15.23
CA TRP A 182 15.47 7.27 16.07
C TRP A 182 15.13 7.15 17.55
N THR A 183 15.89 7.86 18.37
CA THR A 183 15.77 7.87 19.83
C THR A 183 15.62 9.30 20.36
N THR A 184 14.89 9.46 21.46
CA THR A 184 14.81 10.73 22.19
C THR A 184 15.98 10.89 23.17
N THR A 185 16.34 9.81 23.87
CA THR A 185 17.40 9.82 24.88
C THR A 185 18.57 8.92 24.45
N VAL A 186 19.63 9.54 23.94
CA VAL A 186 20.87 8.84 23.57
C VAL A 186 21.48 8.17 24.81
N GLY A 187 21.80 6.88 24.71
CA GLY A 187 22.47 6.14 25.78
C GLY A 187 21.51 5.47 26.77
N THR A 188 20.20 5.50 26.54
CA THR A 188 19.21 4.67 27.25
C THR A 188 18.07 4.16 26.38
N ASP A 189 17.66 4.93 25.37
CA ASP A 189 16.56 4.58 24.48
C ASP A 189 17.13 4.10 23.14
N GLU A 190 16.94 2.82 22.80
CA GLU A 190 17.42 2.22 21.56
C GLU A 190 16.54 1.00 21.21
N PHE A 191 16.40 0.74 19.92
CA PHE A 191 15.97 -0.57 19.45
C PHE A 191 17.17 -1.52 19.49
N ILE A 192 16.99 -2.72 20.02
CA ILE A 192 17.99 -3.80 19.87
C ILE A 192 18.15 -4.05 18.38
N ASP A 193 17.09 -4.43 17.68
CA ASP A 193 17.03 -4.49 16.23
C ASP A 193 15.96 -3.50 15.74
N CYS A 194 16.27 -2.60 14.81
CA CYS A 194 15.19 -1.72 14.32
C CYS A 194 14.14 -2.52 13.52
N ILE A 195 14.62 -3.45 12.68
CA ILE A 195 13.81 -4.35 11.87
C ILE A 195 14.37 -5.76 12.07
N ASP A 196 13.53 -6.67 12.58
CA ASP A 196 13.80 -8.10 12.57
C ASP A 196 13.05 -8.75 11.40
N ILE A 197 13.74 -9.63 10.68
CA ILE A 197 13.18 -10.40 9.57
C ILE A 197 13.35 -11.88 9.90
N ALA A 198 12.26 -12.54 10.26
CA ALA A 198 12.29 -13.96 10.57
C ALA A 198 12.60 -14.84 9.34
N ALA A 199 12.77 -16.14 9.59
CA ALA A 199 13.10 -17.09 8.54
C ALA A 199 11.96 -17.27 7.53
N GLY A 200 12.31 -17.35 6.24
CA GLY A 200 11.34 -17.56 5.16
C GLY A 200 10.52 -16.32 4.76
N CYS A 201 10.95 -15.13 5.17
CA CYS A 201 10.29 -13.87 4.82
C CYS A 201 10.90 -13.27 3.54
N ASP A 202 10.71 -13.94 2.41
CA ASP A 202 11.43 -13.65 1.17
C ASP A 202 10.93 -12.38 0.44
N ASN A 203 11.77 -11.86 -0.47
CA ASN A 203 11.47 -10.73 -1.36
C ASN A 203 11.19 -9.39 -0.63
N GLY A 204 11.76 -9.21 0.56
CA GLY A 204 11.65 -7.96 1.32
C GLY A 204 12.35 -6.77 0.66
N ARG A 205 11.82 -5.55 0.84
CA ARG A 205 12.44 -4.30 0.36
C ARG A 205 12.53 -3.28 1.49
N ILE A 206 13.74 -2.99 1.96
CA ILE A 206 14.02 -2.03 3.02
C ILE A 206 14.79 -0.87 2.42
N THR A 207 14.08 0.22 2.10
CA THR A 207 14.66 1.28 1.25
C THR A 207 14.37 2.70 1.70
N ASN A 208 15.28 3.63 1.39
CA ASN A 208 15.11 5.07 1.62
C ASN A 208 14.87 5.44 3.10
N ASN A 209 15.29 4.60 4.04
CA ASN A 209 15.09 4.83 5.46
C ASN A 209 16.24 5.64 6.05
N ARG A 210 15.95 6.40 7.12
CA ARG A 210 16.93 7.13 7.92
C ARG A 210 16.95 6.56 9.32
N VAL A 211 18.13 6.21 9.80
CA VAL A 211 18.32 5.58 11.10
C VAL A 211 19.34 6.39 11.89
N GLU A 212 19.00 6.71 13.13
CA GLU A 212 19.85 7.41 14.09
C GLU A 212 19.73 6.73 15.45
N MET A 213 20.65 5.82 15.75
CA MET A 213 20.68 5.09 17.02
C MET A 213 21.76 5.60 17.96
N GLY A 214 21.47 5.57 19.26
CA GLY A 214 22.43 5.91 20.32
C GLY A 214 23.40 4.79 20.65
N ALA A 215 24.11 4.93 21.78
CA ALA A 215 25.18 4.03 22.22
C ALA A 215 24.83 3.16 23.43
N ALA A 216 23.55 2.98 23.80
CA ALA A 216 23.25 2.10 24.93
C ALA A 216 23.23 0.61 24.55
N SER A 217 22.38 0.21 23.61
CA SER A 217 22.14 -1.22 23.34
C SER A 217 21.69 -1.53 21.91
N ALA A 218 21.89 -0.60 20.96
CA ALA A 218 21.58 -0.90 19.57
C ALA A 218 22.43 -2.08 19.07
N VAL A 219 21.79 -3.05 18.43
CA VAL A 219 22.43 -4.26 17.87
C VAL A 219 22.53 -4.14 16.37
N SER A 220 21.42 -3.82 15.70
CA SER A 220 21.38 -3.62 14.25
C SER A 220 20.26 -2.68 13.78
N PHE A 221 20.36 -2.20 12.55
CA PHE A 221 19.21 -1.67 11.84
C PHE A 221 18.37 -2.80 11.22
N VAL A 222 19.01 -3.75 10.54
CA VAL A 222 18.34 -4.94 10.00
C VAL A 222 19.03 -6.19 10.51
N THR A 223 18.26 -7.07 11.15
CA THR A 223 18.62 -8.46 11.38
C THR A 223 17.82 -9.35 10.44
N ASN A 224 18.53 -10.15 9.64
CA ASN A 224 17.96 -11.11 8.71
C ASN A 224 18.22 -12.53 9.19
N VAL A 225 17.17 -13.31 9.43
CA VAL A 225 17.23 -14.66 10.03
C VAL A 225 16.94 -15.75 8.97
N GLY A 226 17.29 -15.50 7.71
CA GLY A 226 17.10 -16.44 6.61
C GLY A 226 15.99 -16.07 5.64
N ALA A 227 15.85 -14.78 5.31
CA ALA A 227 15.09 -14.34 4.15
C ALA A 227 15.96 -14.28 2.89
N ASP A 228 15.37 -14.71 1.78
CA ASP A 228 15.97 -14.70 0.46
C ASP A 228 15.49 -13.52 -0.38
N TYR A 229 16.31 -13.11 -1.36
CA TYR A 229 15.98 -12.05 -2.34
C TYR A 229 15.66 -10.67 -1.74
N THR A 230 15.99 -10.45 -0.47
CA THR A 230 15.78 -9.17 0.21
C THR A 230 16.71 -8.09 -0.34
N GLU A 231 16.15 -6.91 -0.61
CA GLU A 231 16.87 -5.71 -1.03
C GLU A 231 16.94 -4.70 0.11
N ILE A 232 18.16 -4.31 0.51
CA ILE A 232 18.43 -3.27 1.50
C ILE A 232 19.21 -2.16 0.80
N ALA A 233 18.53 -1.07 0.44
CA ALA A 233 19.12 -0.05 -0.43
C ALA A 233 18.73 1.39 -0.12
N ASP A 234 19.58 2.34 -0.50
CA ASP A 234 19.33 3.78 -0.37
C ASP A 234 19.05 4.25 1.07
N ASN A 235 19.50 3.51 2.08
CA ASN A 235 19.32 3.88 3.49
C ASN A 235 20.49 4.71 4.00
N THR A 236 20.21 5.63 4.93
CA THR A 236 21.25 6.30 5.74
C THR A 236 21.17 5.78 7.16
N ILE A 237 22.21 5.07 7.59
CA ILE A 237 22.25 4.36 8.86
C ILE A 237 23.40 4.90 9.69
N ASP A 238 23.07 5.57 10.79
CA ASP A 238 24.00 6.16 11.74
C ASP A 238 23.69 5.64 13.15
N GLY A 239 24.69 5.14 13.86
CA GLY A 239 24.57 4.73 15.25
C GLY A 239 25.74 3.90 15.76
N ASP A 240 25.72 3.55 17.04
CA ASP A 240 26.71 2.68 17.67
C ASP A 240 26.12 1.27 17.85
N PHE A 241 26.16 0.50 16.76
CA PHE A 241 25.59 -0.84 16.68
C PHE A 241 26.62 -1.87 17.16
N SER A 242 26.25 -2.59 18.22
CA SER A 242 27.10 -3.57 18.89
C SER A 242 27.42 -4.82 18.04
N THR A 243 26.62 -5.13 17.01
CA THR A 243 26.91 -6.18 16.03
C THR A 243 27.33 -5.58 14.68
N ALA A 244 26.39 -4.97 13.95
CA ALA A 244 26.62 -4.25 12.71
C ALA A 244 25.35 -3.49 12.31
N CYS A 245 25.44 -2.54 11.38
CA CYS A 245 24.25 -1.89 10.81
C CYS A 245 23.29 -2.91 10.17
N ILE A 246 23.80 -3.91 9.47
CA ILE A 246 23.02 -4.95 8.79
C ILE A 246 23.65 -6.31 9.10
N VAL A 247 22.84 -7.27 9.55
CA VAL A 247 23.28 -8.58 10.01
C VAL A 247 22.48 -9.68 9.31
N ASP A 248 23.17 -10.75 8.92
CA ASP A 248 22.56 -12.01 8.48
C ASP A 248 22.94 -13.10 9.49
N VAL A 249 21.96 -13.82 10.04
CA VAL A 249 22.15 -14.74 11.17
C VAL A 249 21.47 -16.09 10.96
N THR A 250 22.06 -17.12 11.60
CA THR A 250 21.49 -18.47 11.86
C THR A 250 21.17 -19.36 10.66
N THR A 251 20.47 -18.85 9.65
CA THR A 251 19.98 -19.56 8.48
C THR A 251 20.62 -18.95 7.25
N ALA A 252 20.92 -19.78 6.24
CA ALA A 252 21.52 -19.28 5.01
C ALA A 252 20.49 -18.46 4.23
N SER A 253 20.83 -17.21 3.95
CA SER A 253 20.09 -16.33 3.04
C SER A 253 20.74 -16.35 1.65
N ILE A 254 19.95 -16.37 0.59
CA ILE A 254 20.41 -16.27 -0.79
C ILE A 254 19.94 -14.96 -1.41
N TRP A 255 20.77 -14.38 -2.27
CA TRP A 255 20.44 -13.17 -3.04
C TRP A 255 20.08 -11.93 -2.21
N LEU A 256 20.65 -11.79 -1.01
CA LEU A 256 20.60 -10.54 -0.25
C LEU A 256 21.35 -9.43 -1.00
N ASN A 257 20.62 -8.44 -1.49
CA ASN A 257 21.15 -7.33 -2.28
C ASN A 257 21.28 -6.07 -1.40
N ILE A 258 22.52 -5.75 -0.99
CA ILE A 258 22.82 -4.58 -0.16
C ILE A 258 23.64 -3.59 -0.97
N HIS A 259 23.05 -2.43 -1.31
CA HIS A 259 23.72 -1.43 -2.15
C HIS A 259 23.24 -0.01 -1.85
N ASP A 260 24.05 0.99 -2.24
CA ASP A 260 23.69 2.41 -2.15
C ASP A 260 23.30 2.92 -0.75
N ASN A 261 23.71 2.20 0.30
CA ASN A 261 23.53 2.62 1.69
C ASN A 261 24.73 3.43 2.18
N LEU A 262 24.47 4.42 3.04
CA LEU A 262 25.48 5.04 3.90
C LEU A 262 25.44 4.36 5.27
N LEU A 263 26.54 3.69 5.64
CA LEU A 263 26.69 3.01 6.94
C LEU A 263 27.73 3.74 7.79
N VAL A 264 27.31 4.27 8.92
CA VAL A 264 28.17 4.85 9.96
C VAL A 264 27.93 4.04 11.23
N ASN A 265 28.89 3.17 11.57
CA ASN A 265 28.85 2.39 12.80
C ASN A 265 29.93 2.89 13.76
N GLY A 266 29.50 3.61 14.79
CA GLY A 266 30.36 4.27 15.78
C GLY A 266 30.35 5.79 15.68
N THR A 267 30.33 6.45 16.83
CA THR A 267 30.41 7.91 17.01
C THR A 267 31.68 8.34 17.73
#